data_AF-A0A936H3P0-F1
#
_entry.id   AF-A0A936H3P0-F1
#
_cell.length_a   1.000
_cell.length_b   1.000
_cell.length_c   1.000
_cell.angle_alpha   90.00
_cell.angle_beta   90.00
_cell.angle_gamma   90.00
#
_symmetry.space_group_name_H-M   'P 1'
#
loop_
_entity.id
_entity.type
_entity.pdbx_description
1 polymer ?
#
loop_
_entity_poly.entity_id
_entity_poly.type
_entity_poly.pdbx_seq_one_letter_code
_entity_poly.pdbx_strand_id
1 'polypeptide(L)'
;MPFEQIPVCIDASSSGDLGILRHLGRQISQNVAEAGDDERLTLHLAAVISNNFVNHLYAKAFQLLEDKNLAPSLLYPLILETALKIQDNPPLASQTGPAIRGDQPTISRHLEYLSGYPDIREIYLLLTQNIQSGSL
;
A
#
# COMPACT_ATOMS: atom_id res chain seq x y z
N MET A 1 7.15 3.21 -14.57
CA MET A 1 7.97 1.99 -14.47
C MET A 1 7.95 1.33 -15.84
N PRO A 2 9.12 0.94 -16.38
CA PRO A 2 9.17 0.12 -17.58
C PRO A 2 8.41 -1.20 -17.32
N PHE A 3 7.65 -1.69 -18.30
CA PHE A 3 6.89 -2.95 -18.17
C PHE A 3 7.80 -4.15 -17.91
N GLU A 4 9.06 -4.02 -18.32
CA GLU A 4 10.12 -5.01 -18.23
C GLU A 4 10.41 -5.48 -16.80
N GLN A 5 10.04 -4.68 -15.79
CA GLN A 5 10.27 -4.99 -14.37
C GLN A 5 9.00 -5.43 -13.63
N ILE A 6 7.83 -5.33 -14.26
CA ILE A 6 6.55 -5.70 -13.65
C ILE A 6 6.43 -7.23 -13.64
N PRO A 7 6.20 -7.88 -12.49
CA PRO A 7 6.00 -9.33 -12.44
C PRO A 7 4.82 -9.77 -13.31
N VAL A 8 5.05 -10.74 -14.19
CA VAL A 8 4.00 -11.41 -14.98
C VAL A 8 3.83 -12.83 -14.42
N CYS A 9 2.71 -13.06 -13.76
CA CYS A 9 2.38 -14.37 -13.19
C CYS A 9 1.63 -15.21 -14.24
N ILE A 10 2.09 -16.43 -14.48
CA ILE A 10 1.51 -17.36 -15.47
C ILE A 10 1.05 -18.66 -14.82
N ASP A 11 0.06 -19.29 -15.43
CA ASP A 11 -0.46 -20.60 -15.02
C ASP A 11 -1.11 -21.30 -16.21
N ALA A 12 -1.03 -22.62 -16.23
CA ALA A 12 -1.68 -23.45 -17.23
C ALA A 12 -1.86 -24.89 -16.75
N SER A 13 -2.92 -25.54 -17.23
CA SER A 13 -3.22 -26.94 -16.94
C SER A 13 -2.32 -27.95 -17.67
N SER A 14 -1.49 -27.49 -18.62
CA SER A 14 -0.56 -28.33 -19.37
C SER A 14 0.82 -27.69 -19.48
N SER A 15 1.87 -28.52 -19.53
CA SER A 15 3.25 -28.06 -19.69
C SER A 15 3.51 -27.37 -21.04
N GLY A 16 2.76 -27.74 -22.08
CA GLY A 16 2.84 -27.14 -23.41
C GLY A 16 2.36 -25.69 -23.39
N ASP A 17 1.18 -25.45 -22.84
CA ASP A 17 0.59 -24.11 -22.73
C ASP A 17 1.41 -23.23 -21.79
N LEU A 18 1.92 -23.80 -20.69
CA LEU A 18 2.81 -23.07 -19.78
C LEU A 18 4.08 -22.59 -20.49
N GLY A 19 4.64 -23.41 -21.39
CA GLY A 19 5.77 -23.02 -22.22
C GLY A 19 5.47 -21.83 -23.14
N ILE A 20 4.27 -21.82 -23.74
CA ILE A 20 3.81 -20.70 -24.58
C ILE A 20 3.65 -19.43 -23.75
N LEU A 21 2.96 -19.52 -22.61
CA LEU A 21 2.75 -18.37 -21.72
C LEU A 21 4.08 -17.82 -21.19
N ARG A 22 5.03 -18.70 -20.84
CA ARG A 22 6.37 -18.28 -20.41
C ARG A 22 7.12 -17.56 -21.52
N HIS A 23 7.04 -18.04 -22.75
CA HIS A 23 7.67 -17.36 -23.89
C HIS A 23 7.06 -15.97 -24.12
N LEU A 24 5.72 -15.88 -24.12
CA LEU A 24 5.00 -14.62 -24.30
C LEU A 24 5.31 -13.62 -23.16
N GLY A 25 5.23 -14.07 -21.91
CA GLY A 25 5.52 -13.24 -20.75
C GLY A 25 6.93 -12.65 -20.81
N ARG A 26 7.92 -13.42 -21.29
CA ARG A 26 9.31 -12.97 -21.45
C ARG A 26 9.51 -11.92 -22.54
N GLN A 27 8.57 -11.78 -23.48
CA GLN A 27 8.58 -10.67 -24.45
C GLN A 27 8.12 -9.35 -23.83
N ILE A 28 7.46 -9.40 -22.65
CA ILE A 28 6.85 -8.25 -21.98
C ILE A 28 7.65 -7.87 -20.73
N SER A 29 8.11 -8.87 -19.97
CA SER A 29 8.78 -8.69 -18.68
C SER A 29 9.99 -9.61 -18.51
N GLN A 30 11.01 -9.10 -17.84
CA GLN A 30 12.14 -9.90 -17.38
C GLN A 30 11.78 -10.75 -16.15
N ASN A 31 10.65 -10.44 -15.50
CA ASN A 31 10.17 -11.11 -14.29
C ASN A 31 8.89 -11.91 -14.60
N VAL A 32 9.06 -13.15 -15.05
CA VAL A 32 7.96 -14.10 -15.29
C VAL A 32 8.03 -15.19 -14.24
N ALA A 33 6.95 -15.35 -13.48
CA ALA A 33 6.84 -16.34 -12.42
C ALA A 33 5.64 -17.25 -12.66
N GLU A 34 5.79 -18.52 -12.34
CA GLU A 34 4.67 -19.46 -12.31
C GLU A 34 3.96 -19.29 -10.97
N ALA A 35 2.64 -19.11 -11.02
CA ALA A 35 1.82 -18.95 -9.84
C ALA A 35 0.44 -19.53 -10.10
N GLY A 36 0.06 -20.57 -9.35
CA GLY A 36 -1.25 -21.18 -9.39
C GLY A 36 -2.35 -20.26 -8.85
N ASP A 37 -3.60 -20.72 -8.87
CA ASP A 37 -4.76 -19.93 -8.44
C ASP A 37 -4.60 -19.32 -7.04
N ASP A 38 -4.18 -20.12 -6.06
CA ASP A 38 -4.01 -19.67 -4.67
C ASP A 38 -2.88 -18.64 -4.50
N GLU A 39 -1.78 -18.81 -5.24
CA GLU A 39 -0.65 -17.88 -5.24
C GLU A 39 -1.04 -16.57 -5.90
N ARG A 40 -1.74 -16.60 -7.05
CA ARG A 40 -2.24 -15.40 -7.72
C ARG A 40 -3.29 -14.67 -6.90
N LEU A 41 -4.17 -15.39 -6.21
CA LEU A 41 -5.12 -14.80 -5.26
C LEU A 41 -4.39 -14.03 -4.16
N THR A 42 -3.38 -14.66 -3.55
CA THR A 42 -2.57 -14.07 -2.49
C THR A 42 -1.82 -12.83 -2.99
N LEU A 43 -1.15 -12.94 -4.14
CA LEU A 43 -0.43 -11.83 -4.76
C LEU A 43 -1.36 -10.66 -5.11
N HIS A 44 -2.54 -10.95 -5.67
CA HIS A 44 -3.52 -9.92 -6.01
C HIS A 44 -4.02 -9.20 -4.76
N LEU A 45 -4.39 -9.95 -3.70
CA LEU A 45 -4.83 -9.36 -2.44
C LEU A 45 -3.74 -8.47 -1.82
N ALA A 46 -2.48 -8.95 -1.79
CA ALA A 46 -1.35 -8.16 -1.32
C ALA A 46 -1.12 -6.88 -2.16
N ALA A 47 -1.31 -6.96 -3.48
CA ALA A 47 -1.22 -5.80 -4.38
C ALA A 47 -2.34 -4.78 -4.13
N VAL A 48 -3.57 -5.24 -3.89
CA VAL A 48 -4.71 -4.38 -3.52
C VAL A 48 -4.43 -3.62 -2.23
N ILE A 49 -3.92 -4.32 -1.21
CA ILE A 49 -3.57 -3.70 0.08
C ILE A 49 -2.45 -2.68 -0.08
N SER A 50 -1.36 -3.05 -0.75
CA SER A 50 -0.16 -2.21 -0.87
C SER A 50 -0.30 -1.03 -1.84
N ASN A 51 -1.21 -1.10 -2.82
CA ASN A 51 -1.34 -0.07 -3.84
C ASN A 51 -2.73 0.59 -3.84
N ASN A 52 -3.81 -0.20 -3.96
CA ASN A 52 -5.14 0.39 -4.12
C ASN A 52 -5.64 1.03 -2.83
N PHE A 53 -5.48 0.36 -1.68
CA PHE A 53 -5.87 0.95 -0.39
C PHE A 53 -4.98 2.13 -0.04
N VAL A 54 -3.67 2.02 -0.25
CA VAL A 54 -2.73 3.13 -0.03
C VAL A 54 -3.08 4.35 -0.90
N ASN A 55 -3.45 4.15 -2.17
CA ASN A 55 -3.92 5.25 -3.02
C ASN A 55 -5.23 5.88 -2.51
N HIS A 56 -6.15 5.08 -1.96
CA HIS A 56 -7.33 5.61 -1.30
C HIS A 56 -6.98 6.46 -0.06
N LEU A 57 -5.98 6.04 0.73
CA LEU A 57 -5.47 6.83 1.85
C LEU A 57 -4.87 8.16 1.39
N TYR A 58 -4.18 8.19 0.24
CA TYR A 58 -3.71 9.45 -0.36
C TYR A 58 -4.88 10.38 -0.69
N ALA A 59 -5.94 9.86 -1.31
CA ALA A 59 -7.12 10.66 -1.62
C ALA A 59 -7.76 11.27 -0.36
N LYS A 60 -7.87 10.49 0.74
CA LYS A 60 -8.36 11.01 2.02
C LYS A 60 -7.44 12.05 2.65
N ALA A 61 -6.13 11.85 2.57
CA ALA A 61 -5.16 12.85 3.05
C ALA A 61 -5.23 14.15 2.24
N PHE A 62 -5.39 14.06 0.92
CA PHE A 62 -5.50 15.23 0.04
C PHE A 62 -6.80 16.00 0.30
N GLN A 63 -7.91 15.31 0.51
CA GLN A 63 -9.17 15.92 0.91
C GLN A 63 -9.00 16.79 2.17
N LEU A 64 -8.34 16.28 3.23
CA LEU A 64 -8.11 17.05 4.46
C LEU A 64 -7.28 18.33 4.24
N LEU A 65 -6.35 18.30 3.29
CA LEU A 65 -5.52 19.46 2.94
C LEU A 65 -6.32 20.47 2.13
N GLU A 66 -7.05 20.02 1.12
CA GLU A 66 -7.86 20.86 0.24
C GLU A 66 -8.96 21.59 1.00
N ASP A 67 -9.61 20.94 1.98
CA ASP A 67 -10.60 21.57 2.87
C ASP A 67 -10.02 22.70 3.74
N LYS A 68 -8.68 22.76 3.84
CA LYS A 68 -7.92 23.85 4.49
C LYS A 68 -7.17 24.74 3.51
N ASN A 69 -7.46 24.63 2.22
CA ASN A 69 -6.76 25.35 1.14
C ASN A 69 -5.24 25.12 1.14
N LEU A 70 -4.80 23.94 1.59
CA LEU A 70 -3.41 23.49 1.55
C LEU A 70 -3.17 22.65 0.31
N ALA A 71 -2.00 22.83 -0.32
CA ALA A 71 -1.66 22.10 -1.54
C ALA A 71 -1.31 20.63 -1.26
N PRO A 72 -1.91 19.65 -1.97
CA PRO A 72 -1.54 18.23 -1.85
C PRO A 72 -0.06 17.95 -2.11
N SER A 73 0.60 18.79 -2.92
CA SER A 73 2.02 18.68 -3.24
C SER A 73 2.95 18.75 -2.02
N LEU A 74 2.47 19.29 -0.89
CA LEU A 74 3.19 19.26 0.38
C LEU A 74 3.46 17.83 0.88
N LEU A 75 2.63 16.85 0.49
CA LEU A 75 2.82 15.45 0.88
C LEU A 75 3.67 14.64 -0.10
N TYR A 76 3.89 15.11 -1.33
CA TYR A 76 4.58 14.31 -2.34
C TYR A 76 5.98 13.85 -1.89
N PRO A 77 6.82 14.70 -1.28
CA PRO A 77 8.14 14.26 -0.79
C PRO A 77 8.03 13.20 0.31
N LEU A 78 7.05 13.33 1.23
CA LEU A 78 6.85 12.41 2.35
C LEU A 78 6.33 11.04 1.90
N ILE A 79 5.42 11.04 0.93
CA ILE A 79 4.89 9.83 0.30
C ILE A 79 6.02 9.10 -0.43
N LEU A 80 6.81 9.83 -1.23
CA LEU A 80 7.91 9.26 -1.98
C LEU A 80 8.99 8.68 -1.05
N GLU A 81 9.35 9.39 0.02
CA GLU A 81 10.31 8.89 1.02
C GLU A 81 9.84 7.57 1.63
N THR A 82 8.57 7.49 2.01
CA THR A 82 7.98 6.28 2.59
C THR A 82 7.97 5.13 1.58
N ALA A 83 7.58 5.39 0.34
CA ALA A 83 7.54 4.38 -0.73
C ALA A 83 8.92 3.87 -1.13
N LEU A 84 9.97 4.71 -1.05
CA LEU A 84 11.34 4.29 -1.36
C LEU A 84 11.98 3.50 -0.21
N LYS A 85 11.70 3.87 1.05
CA LYS A 85 12.30 3.20 2.24
C LYS A 85 12.04 1.69 2.31
N ILE A 86 10.94 1.20 1.72
CA ILE A 86 10.60 -0.23 1.73
C ILE A 86 11.64 -1.09 1.00
N GLN A 87 12.44 -0.50 0.10
CA GLN A 87 13.48 -1.22 -0.64
C GLN A 87 14.67 -1.56 0.26
N ASP A 88 14.93 -0.73 1.27
CA ASP A 88 16.10 -0.86 2.15
C ASP A 88 15.73 -1.37 3.54
N ASN A 89 14.50 -1.15 4.00
CA ASN A 89 14.06 -1.47 5.35
C ASN A 89 12.68 -2.15 5.35
N PRO A 90 12.49 -3.22 6.15
CA PRO A 90 11.17 -3.80 6.35
C PRO A 90 10.16 -2.75 6.85
N PRO A 91 8.90 -2.75 6.37
CA PRO A 91 7.88 -1.77 6.78
C PRO A 91 7.71 -1.67 8.30
N LEU A 92 7.74 -2.81 9.01
CA LEU A 92 7.62 -2.87 10.46
C LEU A 92 8.75 -2.11 11.17
N ALA A 93 9.99 -2.27 10.71
CA ALA A 93 11.15 -1.58 11.28
C ALA A 93 11.14 -0.07 10.99
N SER A 94 10.44 0.35 9.93
CA SER A 94 10.32 1.74 9.51
C SER A 94 9.07 2.43 10.04
N GLN A 95 8.25 1.75 10.85
CA GLN A 95 7.01 2.30 11.38
C GLN A 95 7.30 3.47 12.33
N THR A 96 6.70 4.63 12.07
CA THR A 96 6.82 5.83 12.90
C THR A 96 5.44 6.44 13.20
N GLY A 97 5.42 7.61 13.83
CA GLY A 97 4.20 8.37 14.12
C GLY A 97 3.66 8.19 15.53
N PRO A 98 2.55 8.87 15.86
CA PRO A 98 2.00 8.89 17.21
C PRO A 98 1.42 7.54 17.65
N ALA A 99 0.93 6.73 16.71
CA ALA A 99 0.35 5.41 17.00
C ALA A 99 1.37 4.48 17.68
N ILE A 100 2.49 4.19 17.02
CA ILE A 100 3.54 3.29 17.54
C ILE A 100 4.22 3.83 18.81
N ARG A 101 4.29 5.16 18.98
CA ARG A 101 4.83 5.79 20.19
C ARG A 101 3.85 5.85 21.35
N GLY A 102 2.59 5.50 21.14
CA GLY A 102 1.54 5.67 22.16
C GLY A 102 1.28 7.13 22.54
N ASP A 103 1.48 8.07 21.61
CA ASP A 103 1.26 9.50 21.83
C ASP A 103 -0.25 9.84 21.84
N GLN A 104 -0.89 9.50 22.96
CA GLN A 104 -2.32 9.67 23.17
C GLN A 104 -2.80 11.13 23.08
N PRO A 105 -2.05 12.14 23.56
CA PRO A 105 -2.43 13.54 23.35
C PRO A 105 -2.57 13.90 21.86
N THR A 106 -1.60 13.52 21.03
CA THR A 106 -1.65 13.77 19.58
C THR A 106 -2.79 12.99 18.92
N ILE A 107 -2.96 11.70 19.26
CA ILE A 107 -4.04 10.86 18.71
C ILE A 107 -5.42 11.45 19.05
N SER A 108 -5.62 11.89 20.29
CA SER A 108 -6.89 12.46 20.74
C SER A 108 -7.24 13.73 19.98
N ARG A 109 -6.24 14.61 19.77
CA ARG A 109 -6.41 15.83 18.99
C ARG A 109 -6.73 15.55 17.53
N HIS A 110 -6.10 14.53 16.92
CA HIS A 110 -6.46 14.10 15.57
C HIS A 110 -7.91 13.59 15.51
N LEU A 111 -8.32 12.74 16.45
CA LEU A 111 -9.69 12.20 16.50
C LEU A 111 -10.76 13.26 16.71
N GLU A 112 -10.47 14.30 17.50
CA GLU A 112 -11.34 15.46 17.68
C GLU A 112 -11.47 16.25 16.37
N TYR A 113 -10.35 16.55 15.71
CA TYR A 113 -10.37 17.21 14.40
C TYR A 113 -11.13 16.42 13.34
N LEU A 114 -10.97 15.08 13.34
CA LEU A 114 -11.65 14.17 12.43
C LEU A 114 -13.14 13.97 12.74
N SER A 115 -13.70 14.61 13.77
CA SER A 115 -15.16 14.59 14.02
C SER A 115 -15.98 15.13 12.84
N GLY A 116 -15.39 16.02 12.03
CA GLY A 116 -15.98 16.51 10.78
C GLY A 116 -15.83 15.57 9.58
N TYR A 117 -15.11 14.45 9.73
CA TYR A 117 -14.78 13.49 8.65
C TYR A 117 -14.98 12.05 9.14
N PRO A 118 -16.24 11.59 9.31
CA PRO A 118 -16.54 10.32 9.99
C PRO A 118 -15.85 9.09 9.36
N ASP A 119 -15.78 9.05 8.03
CA ASP A 119 -15.13 7.99 7.26
C ASP A 119 -13.60 7.96 7.47
N ILE A 120 -12.96 9.14 7.43
CA ILE A 120 -11.52 9.26 7.70
C ILE A 120 -11.22 8.92 9.16
N ARG A 121 -12.10 9.33 10.08
CA ARG A 121 -11.98 9.04 11.51
C ARG A 121 -12.00 7.55 11.80
N GLU A 122 -12.89 6.79 11.15
CA GLU A 122 -12.98 5.34 11.31
C GLU A 122 -11.72 4.65 10.83
N ILE A 123 -11.26 4.99 9.62
CA ILE A 123 -10.00 4.46 9.05
C ILE A 123 -8.82 4.78 9.97
N TYR A 124 -8.71 6.03 10.42
CA TYR A 124 -7.63 6.48 11.30
C TYR A 124 -7.60 5.68 12.61
N LEU A 125 -8.76 5.47 13.23
CA LEU A 125 -8.86 4.73 14.48
C LEU A 125 -8.46 3.26 14.28
N LEU A 126 -8.98 2.62 13.23
CA LEU A 126 -8.67 1.22 12.91
C LEU A 126 -7.17 1.03 12.69
N LEU A 127 -6.55 1.87 11.85
CA LEU A 127 -5.11 1.77 11.57
C LEU A 127 -4.27 2.05 12.83
N THR A 128 -4.65 3.04 13.63
CA THR A 128 -3.96 3.35 14.89
C THR A 128 -4.00 2.16 15.85
N GLN A 129 -5.15 1.50 16.00
CA GLN A 129 -5.31 0.31 16.86
C GLN A 129 -4.50 -0.88 16.34
N ASN A 130 -4.51 -1.12 15.02
CA ASN A 130 -3.71 -2.19 14.42
C ASN A 130 -2.21 -1.97 14.67
N ILE A 131 -1.71 -0.74 14.46
CA ILE A 131 -0.32 -0.38 14.74
C ILE A 131 0.04 -0.56 16.23
N GLN A 132 -0.86 -0.18 17.16
CA GLN A 132 -0.61 -0.26 18.60
C GLN A 132 -0.70 -1.68 19.17
N SER A 133 -1.59 -2.51 18.62
CA SER A 133 -1.78 -3.88 19.10
C SER A 133 -0.63 -4.81 18.72
N GLY A 134 0.30 -4.38 17.87
CA GLY A 134 1.30 -5.28 17.30
C GLY A 134 0.68 -6.41 16.48
N SER A 135 -0.59 -6.25 16.06
CA SER A 135 -1.22 -7.07 15.02
C SER A 135 -0.60 -6.66 13.69
N LEU A 136 0.69 -6.98 13.54
CA LEU A 136 1.57 -6.70 12.41
C LEU A 136 2.36 -7.96 12.12
#